data_AF-A0A1H7YU58-F1
#
_entry.id   AF-A0A1H7YU58-F1
#
_cell.length_a   1.000
_cell.length_b   1.000
_cell.length_c   1.000
_cell.angle_alpha   90.00
_cell.angle_beta   90.00
_cell.angle_gamma   90.00
#
_symmetry.space_group_name_H-M   'P 1'
#
loop_
_entity.id
_entity.type
_entity.pdbx_description
1 polymer ?
#
loop_
_entity_poly.entity_id
_entity_poly.type
_entity_poly.pdbx_seq_one_letter_code
_entity_poly.pdbx_strand_id
1 'polypeptide(L)'
;MKNLFLNLQAIVGIALLFGFILFFISNKRQNKSINKHIKALEKQFSENLEKYNGQNFFCYNDRKQQHLFIENEILPYLAHNISIIYLDKNRQIHSTEDPSFSSNLLFHLKNYNKFPHLLKIREGKIIDKSINNTFFSVVNQALDKKVLFNEMNAFYNDK
;
A
#
# COMPACT_ATOMS: atom_id res chain seq x y z
N MET A 1 56.90 29.64 -17.96
CA MET A 1 55.53 29.37 -18.47
C MET A 1 55.10 27.91 -18.32
N LYS A 2 55.88 26.90 -18.78
CA LYS A 2 55.51 25.48 -18.68
C LYS A 2 55.22 24.99 -17.24
N ASN A 3 56.07 25.33 -16.27
CA ASN A 3 55.86 24.94 -14.86
C ASN A 3 54.57 25.51 -14.24
N LEU A 4 54.15 26.70 -14.68
CA LEU A 4 52.90 27.32 -14.22
C LEU A 4 51.67 26.56 -14.75
N PHE A 5 51.73 26.11 -16.00
CA PHE A 5 50.68 25.33 -16.64
C PHE A 5 50.54 23.92 -16.04
N LEU A 6 51.67 23.24 -15.76
CA LEU A 6 51.68 21.94 -15.07
C LEU A 6 51.09 22.03 -13.65
N ASN A 7 51.43 23.06 -12.88
CA ASN A 7 50.86 23.27 -11.55
C ASN A 7 49.36 23.54 -11.59
N LEU A 8 48.87 24.30 -12.58
CA LEU A 8 47.45 24.57 -12.76
C LEU A 8 46.66 23.30 -13.09
N GLN A 9 47.18 22.44 -13.98
CA GLN A 9 46.56 21.15 -14.31
C GLN A 9 46.50 20.22 -13.10
N ALA A 10 47.55 20.18 -12.29
CA ALA A 10 47.57 19.39 -11.06
C ALA A 10 46.52 19.86 -10.03
N ILE A 11 46.38 21.18 -9.84
CA ILE A 11 45.38 21.76 -8.93
C ILE A 11 43.95 21.42 -9.41
N VAL A 12 43.67 21.55 -10.70
CA VAL A 12 42.37 21.19 -11.27
C VAL A 12 42.09 19.70 -11.09
N GLY A 13 43.07 18.83 -11.32
CA GLY A 13 42.95 17.39 -11.11
C GLY A 13 42.64 17.03 -9.65
N ILE A 14 43.33 17.65 -8.69
CA ILE A 14 43.10 17.45 -7.26
C ILE A 14 41.71 17.95 -6.85
N ALA A 15 41.28 19.12 -7.34
CA ALA A 15 39.96 19.67 -7.05
C ALA A 15 38.83 18.76 -7.56
N LEU A 16 38.97 18.18 -8.76
CA LEU A 16 38.00 17.23 -9.31
C LEU A 16 37.95 15.93 -8.50
N LEU A 17 39.09 15.37 -8.11
CA LEU A 17 39.16 14.19 -7.25
C LEU A 17 38.51 14.44 -5.88
N PHE A 18 38.78 15.59 -5.27
CA PHE A 18 38.19 15.96 -3.98
C PHE A 18 36.67 16.15 -4.09
N GLY A 19 36.19 16.81 -5.16
CA GLY A 19 34.76 16.94 -5.45
C GLY A 19 34.07 15.59 -5.62
N PHE A 20 34.71 14.65 -6.32
CA PHE A 20 34.21 13.29 -6.48
C PHE A 20 34.13 12.56 -5.13
N ILE A 21 35.17 12.62 -4.30
CA ILE A 21 35.18 11.99 -2.97
C ILE A 21 34.04 12.56 -2.09
N LEU A 22 33.85 13.89 -2.09
CA LEU A 22 32.77 14.53 -1.34
C LEU A 22 31.38 14.10 -1.84
N PHE A 23 31.19 13.97 -3.15
CA PHE A 23 29.95 13.46 -3.75
C PHE A 23 29.62 12.04 -3.26
N PHE A 24 30.60 11.13 -3.28
CA PHE A 24 30.41 9.76 -2.80
C PHE A 24 30.12 9.69 -1.29
N ILE A 25 30.79 10.52 -0.48
CA ILE A 25 30.51 10.61 0.96
C ILE A 25 29.10 11.13 1.21
N SER A 26 28.67 12.16 0.48
CA SER A 26 27.32 12.74 0.59
C SER A 26 26.24 11.71 0.25
N ASN A 27 26.39 11.01 -0.88
CA ASN A 27 25.46 9.95 -1.29
C ASN A 27 25.38 8.82 -0.27
N LYS A 28 26.51 8.36 0.29
CA LYS A 28 26.50 7.33 1.35
C LYS A 28 25.74 7.78 2.59
N ARG A 29 25.88 9.06 3.00
CA ARG A 29 25.16 9.61 4.16
C ARG A 29 23.66 9.72 3.90
N GLN A 30 23.26 10.21 2.73
CA GLN A 30 21.84 10.31 2.36
C GLN A 30 21.19 8.91 2.32
N ASN A 31 21.85 7.94 1.70
CA ASN A 31 21.37 6.55 1.65
C ASN A 31 21.23 5.94 3.05
N LYS A 32 22.16 6.20 3.98
CA LYS A 32 22.05 5.74 5.37
C LYS A 32 20.85 6.34 6.09
N SER A 33 20.58 7.63 5.89
CA SER A 33 19.43 8.33 6.49
C SER A 33 18.11 7.76 5.97
N ILE A 34 17.98 7.60 4.65
CA ILE A 34 16.81 7.03 3.99
C ILE A 34 16.54 5.61 4.51
N ASN A 35 17.57 4.76 4.57
CA ASN A 35 17.43 3.39 5.07
C ASN A 35 17.01 3.34 6.54
N LYS A 36 17.48 4.27 7.38
CA LYS A 36 17.04 4.37 8.78
C LYS A 36 15.55 4.74 8.86
N HIS A 37 15.11 5.67 8.03
CA HIS A 37 13.71 6.08 7.97
C HIS A 37 12.79 4.94 7.50
N ILE A 38 13.16 4.23 6.42
CA ILE A 38 12.41 3.07 5.92
C ILE A 38 12.26 2.01 7.01
N LYS A 39 13.34 1.65 7.72
CA LYS A 39 13.26 0.68 8.83
C LYS A 39 12.35 1.13 9.97
N ALA A 40 12.31 2.42 10.26
CA ALA A 40 11.40 2.95 11.27
C ALA A 40 9.94 2.84 10.82
N LEU A 41 9.65 3.12 9.55
CA LEU A 41 8.32 2.95 8.96
C LEU A 41 7.88 1.49 8.92
N GLU A 42 8.77 0.57 8.51
CA GLU A 42 8.50 -0.87 8.52
C GLU A 42 8.21 -1.38 9.94
N LYS A 43 8.97 -0.89 10.93
CA LYS A 43 8.74 -1.22 12.34
C LYS A 43 7.38 -0.70 12.81
N GLN A 44 7.07 0.57 12.56
CA GLN A 44 5.77 1.16 12.93
C GLN A 44 4.62 0.42 12.25
N PHE A 45 4.80 0.03 10.99
CA PHE A 45 3.79 -0.74 10.28
C PHE A 45 3.59 -2.13 10.89
N SER A 46 4.68 -2.82 11.25
CA SER A 46 4.62 -4.12 11.93
C SER A 46 3.91 -4.01 13.28
N GLU A 47 4.19 -2.96 14.07
CA GLU A 47 3.49 -2.67 15.33
C GLU A 47 1.99 -2.42 15.11
N ASN A 48 1.63 -1.72 14.03
CA ASN A 48 0.23 -1.54 13.66
C ASN A 48 -0.42 -2.88 13.25
N LEU A 49 0.27 -3.76 12.51
CA LEU A 49 -0.27 -5.07 12.16
C LEU A 49 -0.57 -5.92 13.40
N GLU A 50 0.26 -5.84 14.44
CA GLU A 50 -0.03 -6.49 15.73
C GLU A 50 -1.24 -5.84 16.43
N LYS A 51 -1.32 -4.51 16.44
CA LYS A 51 -2.46 -3.76 17.01
C LYS A 51 -3.79 -4.16 16.36
N TYR A 52 -3.81 -4.34 15.05
CA TYR A 52 -4.99 -4.69 14.26
C TYR A 52 -5.13 -6.20 14.01
N ASN A 53 -4.38 -7.03 14.74
CA ASN A 53 -4.46 -8.47 14.60
C ASN A 53 -5.87 -8.99 14.92
N GLY A 54 -6.40 -9.86 14.07
CA GLY A 54 -7.78 -10.35 14.15
C GLY A 54 -8.80 -9.49 13.39
N GLN A 55 -8.44 -8.29 12.94
CA GLN A 55 -9.34 -7.39 12.22
C GLN A 55 -9.57 -7.85 10.76
N ASN A 56 -10.79 -7.61 10.27
CA ASN A 56 -11.21 -7.85 8.90
C ASN A 56 -11.48 -6.50 8.22
N PHE A 57 -11.20 -6.43 6.92
CA PHE A 57 -11.33 -5.21 6.13
C PHE A 57 -11.94 -5.51 4.77
N PHE A 58 -12.85 -4.63 4.35
CA PHE A 58 -13.38 -4.60 3.00
C PHE A 58 -12.88 -3.34 2.29
N CYS A 59 -12.17 -3.52 1.18
CA CYS A 59 -11.54 -2.41 0.45
C CYS A 59 -12.17 -2.25 -0.94
N TYR A 60 -12.58 -1.04 -1.30
CA TYR A 60 -13.16 -0.75 -2.62
C TYR A 60 -12.79 0.65 -3.11
N ASN A 61 -13.14 0.96 -4.36
CA ASN A 61 -12.83 2.23 -4.99
C ASN A 61 -14.02 2.84 -5.75
N ASP A 62 -13.83 4.05 -6.26
CA ASP A 62 -14.86 4.87 -6.93
C ASP A 62 -15.11 4.48 -8.41
N ARG A 63 -14.97 3.20 -8.78
CA ARG A 63 -15.35 2.77 -10.13
C ARG A 63 -16.87 2.77 -10.26
N LYS A 64 -17.43 3.82 -10.86
CA LYS A 64 -18.87 4.16 -10.99
C LYS A 64 -19.87 3.01 -10.75
N GLN A 65 -19.94 2.02 -11.64
CA GLN A 65 -20.93 0.93 -11.56
C GLN A 65 -20.70 0.02 -10.34
N GLN A 66 -19.43 -0.20 -9.98
CA GLN A 66 -19.05 -1.01 -8.83
C GLN A 66 -19.35 -0.27 -7.52
N HIS A 67 -19.10 1.05 -7.47
CA HIS A 67 -19.33 1.87 -6.28
C HIS A 67 -20.80 1.83 -5.83
N LEU A 68 -21.74 2.13 -6.73
CA LEU A 68 -23.17 2.13 -6.38
C LEU A 68 -23.68 0.75 -5.93
N PHE A 69 -23.19 -0.32 -6.58
CA PHE A 69 -23.55 -1.68 -6.18
C PHE A 69 -23.00 -2.01 -4.78
N ILE A 70 -21.77 -1.62 -4.47
CA ILE A 70 -21.16 -1.86 -3.16
C ILE A 70 -21.96 -1.14 -2.06
N GLU A 71 -22.22 0.15 -2.23
CA GLU A 71 -22.94 0.98 -1.26
C GLU A 71 -24.36 0.46 -0.97
N ASN A 72 -25.08 0.04 -2.02
CA ASN A 72 -26.50 -0.34 -1.88
C ASN A 72 -26.72 -1.82 -1.59
N GLU A 73 -25.85 -2.71 -2.10
CA GLU A 73 -26.08 -4.16 -2.06
C GLU A 73 -25.08 -4.93 -1.20
N ILE A 74 -23.92 -4.36 -0.88
CA ILE A 74 -22.89 -5.06 -0.08
C ILE A 74 -22.77 -4.47 1.33
N LEU A 75 -22.48 -3.18 1.45
CA LEU A 75 -22.22 -2.53 2.74
C LEU A 75 -23.36 -2.71 3.76
N PRO A 76 -24.66 -2.63 3.39
CA PRO A 76 -25.75 -2.79 4.34
C PRO A 76 -25.84 -4.19 4.97
N TYR A 77 -25.26 -5.19 4.32
CA TYR A 77 -25.28 -6.59 4.76
C TYR A 77 -23.92 -7.06 5.28
N LEU A 78 -22.92 -6.19 5.28
CA LEU A 78 -21.59 -6.50 5.75
C LEU A 78 -21.58 -6.52 7.28
N ALA A 79 -20.90 -7.50 7.87
CA ALA A 79 -20.83 -7.61 9.32
C ALA A 79 -20.14 -6.37 9.93
N HIS A 80 -20.68 -5.85 11.04
CA HIS A 80 -20.19 -4.64 11.71
C HIS A 80 -18.72 -4.71 12.17
N ASN A 81 -18.17 -5.92 12.30
CA ASN A 81 -16.76 -6.15 12.67
C ASN A 81 -15.80 -6.08 11.47
N ILE A 82 -16.29 -5.76 10.27
CA ILE A 82 -15.47 -5.57 9.07
C ILE A 82 -15.27 -4.06 8.87
N SER A 83 -14.04 -3.60 9.04
CA SER A 83 -13.67 -2.20 8.80
C SER A 83 -13.68 -1.88 7.30
N ILE A 84 -14.05 -0.66 6.95
CA ILE A 84 -14.19 -0.25 5.55
C ILE A 84 -13.02 0.64 5.16
N ILE A 85 -12.42 0.36 4.01
CA ILE A 85 -11.41 1.22 3.39
C ILE A 85 -11.88 1.57 1.97
N TYR A 86 -12.26 2.82 1.78
CA TYR A 86 -12.71 3.36 0.50
C TYR A 86 -11.65 4.28 -0.11
N LEU A 87 -11.25 3.97 -1.35
CA LEU A 87 -10.36 4.79 -2.15
C LEU A 87 -11.16 5.60 -3.18
N ASP A 88 -11.27 6.91 -2.98
CA ASP A 88 -12.03 7.76 -3.88
C ASP A 88 -11.31 8.04 -5.22
N LYS A 89 -12.00 8.69 -6.16
CA LYS A 89 -11.44 9.12 -7.46
C LYS A 89 -10.21 10.03 -7.35
N ASN A 90 -10.07 10.78 -6.26
CA ASN A 90 -8.93 11.66 -6.00
C ASN A 90 -7.80 10.92 -5.27
N ARG A 91 -7.92 9.60 -5.12
CA ARG A 91 -7.01 8.72 -4.36
C ARG A 91 -6.93 9.08 -2.88
N GLN A 92 -7.95 9.74 -2.34
CA GLN A 92 -8.08 9.92 -0.90
C GLN A 92 -8.65 8.65 -0.28
N ILE A 93 -8.16 8.35 0.92
CA ILE A 93 -8.53 7.16 1.67
C ILE A 93 -9.51 7.58 2.75
N HIS A 94 -10.71 7.02 2.66
CA HIS A 94 -11.75 7.14 3.66
C HIS A 94 -11.80 5.81 4.41
N SER A 95 -11.53 5.85 5.71
CA SER A 95 -11.44 4.65 6.54
C SER A 95 -12.03 4.91 7.90
N THR A 96 -12.59 3.87 8.51
CA THR A 96 -12.95 3.88 9.94
C THR A 96 -11.71 3.89 10.83
N GLU A 97 -10.57 3.42 10.29
CA GLU A 97 -9.30 3.35 11.00
C GLU A 97 -8.37 4.52 10.70
N ASP A 98 -7.21 4.54 11.35
CA ASP A 98 -6.15 5.50 11.09
C ASP A 98 -5.83 5.58 9.57
N PRO A 99 -5.88 6.78 8.96
CA PRO A 99 -5.64 6.94 7.53
C PRO A 99 -4.23 6.53 7.08
N SER A 100 -3.20 6.73 7.92
CA SER A 100 -1.83 6.35 7.59
C SER A 100 -1.68 4.83 7.53
N PHE A 101 -2.25 4.12 8.50
CA PHE A 101 -2.31 2.67 8.51
C PHE A 101 -3.09 2.13 7.31
N SER A 102 -4.27 2.70 7.02
CA SER A 102 -5.11 2.30 5.90
C SER A 102 -4.40 2.47 4.55
N SER A 103 -3.64 3.56 4.39
CA SER A 103 -2.77 3.79 3.23
C SER A 103 -1.71 2.71 3.07
N ASN A 104 -1.00 2.39 4.15
CA ASN A 104 0.01 1.33 4.13
C ASN A 104 -0.61 -0.04 3.85
N LEU A 105 -1.79 -0.35 4.40
CA LEU A 105 -2.54 -1.57 4.11
C LEU A 105 -2.84 -1.72 2.61
N LEU A 106 -3.39 -0.66 1.99
CA LEU A 106 -3.70 -0.67 0.57
C LEU A 106 -2.44 -0.87 -0.29
N PHE A 107 -1.32 -0.26 0.09
CA PHE A 107 -0.04 -0.39 -0.63
C PHE A 107 0.47 -1.85 -0.67
N HIS A 108 0.11 -2.67 0.31
CA HIS A 108 0.54 -4.07 0.41
C HIS A 108 -0.39 -5.08 -0.30
N LEU A 109 -1.46 -4.63 -0.96
CA LEU A 109 -2.36 -5.50 -1.71
C LEU A 109 -1.65 -6.14 -2.91
N LYS A 110 -1.67 -7.48 -3.02
CA LYS A 110 -0.99 -8.21 -4.11
C LYS A 110 -1.54 -7.86 -5.49
N ASN A 111 -2.82 -7.50 -5.57
CA ASN A 111 -3.51 -7.17 -6.81
C ASN A 111 -4.16 -5.78 -6.74
N TYR A 112 -3.46 -4.77 -6.21
CA TYR A 112 -3.97 -3.42 -5.94
C TYR A 112 -4.95 -2.85 -7.00
N ASN A 113 -4.73 -3.08 -8.30
CA ASN A 113 -5.60 -2.55 -9.36
C ASN A 113 -6.95 -3.28 -9.55
N LYS A 114 -7.19 -4.39 -8.84
CA LYS A 114 -8.35 -5.29 -9.00
C LYS A 114 -9.31 -5.20 -7.81
N PHE A 115 -9.82 -4.00 -7.56
CA PHE A 115 -10.89 -3.80 -6.58
C PHE A 115 -12.21 -4.48 -6.99
N PRO A 116 -13.03 -4.95 -6.03
CA PRO A 116 -12.83 -4.86 -4.58
C PRO A 116 -11.92 -5.96 -4.00
N HIS A 117 -11.41 -5.71 -2.79
CA HIS A 117 -10.56 -6.62 -2.03
C HIS A 117 -11.18 -6.96 -0.69
N LEU A 118 -11.00 -8.23 -0.30
CA LEU A 118 -11.15 -8.71 1.06
C LEU A 118 -9.76 -8.75 1.69
N LEU A 119 -9.65 -8.33 2.94
CA LEU A 119 -8.40 -8.34 3.67
C LEU A 119 -8.66 -8.75 5.12
N LYS A 120 -7.74 -9.52 5.69
CA LYS A 120 -7.73 -9.85 7.12
C LYS A 120 -6.31 -9.84 7.64
N ILE A 121 -6.14 -9.45 8.90
CA ILE A 121 -4.84 -9.47 9.58
C ILE A 121 -4.83 -10.62 10.58
N ARG A 122 -3.85 -11.51 10.45
CA ARG A 122 -3.67 -12.68 11.32
C ARG A 122 -2.19 -12.85 11.63
N GLU A 123 -1.87 -12.93 12.92
CA GLU A 123 -0.51 -13.13 13.44
C GLU A 123 0.49 -12.13 12.82
N GLY A 124 0.10 -10.85 12.80
CA GLY A 124 0.93 -9.77 12.24
C GLY A 124 1.09 -9.81 10.72
N LYS A 125 0.34 -10.64 10.01
CA LYS A 125 0.42 -10.80 8.55
C LYS A 125 -0.87 -10.34 7.86
N ILE A 126 -0.68 -9.76 6.68
CA ILE A 126 -1.77 -9.40 5.79
C ILE A 126 -2.12 -10.61 4.92
N ILE A 127 -3.39 -11.00 4.95
CA ILE A 127 -3.98 -11.96 4.03
C ILE A 127 -4.99 -11.19 3.19
N ASP A 128 -4.77 -11.11 1.88
CA ASP A 128 -5.64 -10.37 0.96
C ASP A 128 -6.13 -11.25 -0.20
N LYS A 129 -7.32 -10.93 -0.69
CA LYS A 129 -7.90 -11.54 -1.88
C LYS A 129 -8.73 -10.52 -2.65
N SER A 130 -8.39 -10.32 -3.92
CA SER A 130 -9.28 -9.60 -4.84
C SER A 130 -10.48 -10.51 -5.17
N ILE A 131 -11.68 -9.94 -5.12
CA ILE A 131 -12.93 -10.58 -5.54
C ILE A 131 -13.49 -9.94 -6.81
N ASN A 132 -12.68 -9.14 -7.53
CA ASN A 132 -13.10 -8.40 -8.72
C ASN A 132 -13.75 -9.30 -9.79
N ASN A 133 -13.25 -10.53 -9.99
CA ASN A 133 -13.79 -11.43 -11.01
C ASN A 133 -15.22 -11.87 -10.67
N THR A 134 -15.43 -12.42 -9.48
CA THR A 134 -16.76 -12.82 -9.00
C THR A 134 -17.70 -11.62 -8.92
N PHE A 135 -17.20 -10.49 -8.42
CA PHE A 135 -17.94 -9.23 -8.37
C PHE A 135 -18.42 -8.81 -9.77
N PHE A 136 -17.53 -8.83 -10.76
CA PHE A 136 -17.88 -8.48 -12.15
C PHE A 136 -18.93 -9.43 -12.73
N SER A 137 -18.84 -10.73 -12.47
CA SER A 137 -19.86 -11.69 -12.89
C SER A 137 -21.22 -11.43 -12.23
N VAL A 138 -21.27 -11.08 -10.95
CA VAL A 138 -22.54 -10.74 -10.29
C VAL A 138 -23.13 -9.46 -10.85
N VAL A 139 -22.34 -8.38 -10.96
CA VAL A 139 -22.85 -7.06 -11.38
C VAL A 139 -23.25 -7.04 -12.86
N ASN A 140 -22.44 -7.65 -13.74
CA ASN A 140 -22.62 -7.51 -15.19
C ASN A 140 -23.21 -8.75 -15.87
N GLN A 141 -23.15 -9.93 -15.25
CA GLN A 141 -23.65 -11.18 -15.84
C GLN A 141 -24.88 -11.72 -15.08
N ALA A 142 -25.44 -10.94 -14.15
CA ALA A 142 -26.60 -11.29 -13.33
C ALA A 142 -26.45 -12.65 -12.61
N LEU A 143 -25.21 -13.02 -12.26
CA LEU A 143 -24.94 -14.18 -11.41
C LEU A 143 -25.59 -13.95 -10.04
N ASP A 144 -26.07 -15.01 -9.39
CA ASP A 144 -26.67 -14.90 -8.06
C ASP A 144 -25.67 -14.27 -7.07
N LYS A 145 -26.08 -13.17 -6.44
CA LYS A 145 -25.32 -12.44 -5.42
C LYS A 145 -24.87 -13.32 -4.26
N LYS A 146 -25.58 -14.43 -3.98
CA LYS A 146 -25.16 -15.42 -2.98
C LYS A 146 -23.76 -15.97 -3.24
N VAL A 147 -23.34 -16.09 -4.50
CA VAL A 147 -21.98 -16.57 -4.81
C VAL A 147 -20.93 -15.61 -4.25
N LEU A 148 -21.13 -14.30 -4.42
CA LEU A 148 -20.24 -13.28 -3.88
C LEU A 148 -20.22 -13.30 -2.35
N PHE A 149 -21.39 -13.33 -1.71
CA PHE A 149 -21.48 -13.37 -0.25
C PHE A 149 -20.87 -14.65 0.34
N ASN A 150 -21.06 -15.80 -0.30
CA ASN A 150 -20.45 -17.05 0.13
C ASN A 150 -18.93 -16.98 0.05
N GLU A 151 -18.38 -16.38 -1.02
CA GLU A 151 -16.93 -16.17 -1.15
C GLU A 151 -16.39 -15.22 -0.07
N MET A 152 -17.11 -14.13 0.23
CA MET A 152 -16.75 -13.19 1.30
C MET A 152 -16.76 -13.87 2.67
N ASN A 153 -17.84 -14.60 2.98
CA ASN A 153 -17.99 -15.31 4.25
C ASN A 153 -16.93 -16.40 4.40
N ALA A 154 -16.64 -17.16 3.34
CA ALA A 154 -15.58 -18.17 3.36
C ALA A 154 -14.22 -17.55 3.67
N PHE A 155 -13.91 -16.39 3.09
CA PHE A 155 -12.64 -15.70 3.35
C PHE A 155 -12.51 -15.21 4.80
N TYR A 156 -13.55 -14.59 5.34
CA TYR A 156 -13.51 -14.00 6.69
C TYR A 156 -13.64 -15.02 7.83
N ASN A 157 -14.31 -16.15 7.59
CA ASN A 157 -14.47 -17.22 8.58
C ASN A 157 -13.30 -18.21 8.58
N ASP A 158 -12.50 -18.24 7.51
CA ASP A 158 -11.24 -18.95 7.48
C ASP A 158 -10.27 -18.35 8.51
N LYS A 159 -9.56 -19.20 9.26
CA LYS A 159 -8.75 -18.78 10.42
C LYS A 159 -7.47 -18.09 9.99
#